data_AF-A0A9C7VL30-F1
#
_entry.id   AF-A0A9C7VL30-F1
#
_cell.length_a   1.000
_cell.length_b   1.000
_cell.length_c   1.000
_cell.angle_alpha   90.00
_cell.angle_beta   90.00
_cell.angle_gamma   90.00
#
_symmetry.space_group_name_H-M   'P 1'
#
loop_
_entity.id
_entity.type
_entity.pdbx_description
1 polymer ?
#
loop_
_entity_poly.entity_id
_entity_poly.type
_entity_poly.pdbx_seq_one_letter_code
_entity_poly.pdbx_strand_id
1 'polypeptide(L)' 'MERKISSKINYDEFLKKIPYKYAIPIAVAKRAEAIVEYARPFLTVPDENPVNIAFKELELGYIRIKNEEILKALIPKVK' A
#
# COMPACT_ATOMS: atom_id res chain seq x y z
N MET A 1 -8.83 -11.67 19.32
CA MET A 1 -7.38 -11.37 19.39
C MET A 1 -7.09 -10.29 18.35
N GLU A 2 -6.94 -9.03 18.78
CA GLU A 2 -6.54 -7.94 17.89
C GLU A 2 -5.04 -8.06 17.61
N ARG A 3 -4.65 -8.33 16.36
CA ARG A 3 -3.24 -8.30 15.96
C ARG A 3 -2.79 -6.84 15.92
N LYS A 4 -2.11 -6.38 16.97
CA LYS A 4 -1.34 -5.12 16.92
C LYS A 4 -0.22 -5.28 15.88
N ILE A 5 -0.40 -4.66 14.71
CA ILE A 5 0.59 -4.64 13.64
C ILE A 5 1.50 -3.42 13.85
N SER A 6 2.82 -3.63 13.77
CA SER A 6 3.82 -2.55 13.85
C SER A 6 3.60 -1.52 12.73
N SER A 7 3.63 -0.23 13.06
CA SER A 7 3.49 0.89 12.12
C SER A 7 4.74 1.11 11.25
N LYS A 8 5.83 0.37 11.47
CA LYS A 8 7.05 0.53 10.67
C LYS A 8 6.81 0.06 9.23
N ILE A 9 7.09 0.93 8.27
CA ILE A 9 7.02 0.64 6.83
C ILE A 9 8.46 0.46 6.33
N ASN A 10 8.78 -0.73 5.84
CA ASN A 10 10.05 -1.01 5.17
C ASN A 10 9.85 -0.95 3.66
N TYR A 11 10.16 0.20 3.06
CA TYR A 11 9.88 0.44 1.65
C TYR A 11 10.71 -0.47 0.73
N ASP A 12 11.94 -0.82 1.12
CA ASP A 12 12.81 -1.70 0.33
C ASP A 12 12.26 -3.12 0.27
N GLU A 13 11.73 -3.64 1.38
CA GLU A 13 11.04 -4.95 1.38
C GLU A 13 9.73 -4.90 0.60
N PHE A 14 9.05 -3.76 0.63
CA PHE A 14 7.83 -3.54 -0.14
C PHE A 14 8.09 -3.61 -1.64
N LEU A 15 9.19 -2.99 -2.10
CA LEU A 15 9.59 -2.99 -3.51
C LEU A 15 9.94 -4.38 -4.04
N LYS A 16 10.41 -5.29 -3.17
CA LYS A 16 10.64 -6.70 -3.55
C LYS A 16 9.34 -7.42 -3.92
N LYS A 17 8.20 -7.03 -3.32
CA LYS A 17 6.88 -7.63 -3.56
C LYS A 17 6.09 -6.87 -4.63
N ILE A 18 6.19 -5.54 -4.61
CA ILE A 18 5.48 -4.63 -5.51
C ILE A 18 6.53 -3.78 -6.23
N PRO A 19 7.08 -4.23 -7.37
CA PRO A 19 8.22 -3.60 -8.03
C PRO A 19 7.84 -2.33 -8.82
N TYR A 20 6.82 -1.59 -8.37
CA TYR A 20 6.28 -0.42 -9.04
C TYR A 20 6.48 0.81 -8.15
N LYS A 21 7.73 1.30 -8.08
CA LYS A 21 8.16 2.35 -7.14
C LYS A 21 7.22 3.57 -7.09
N TYR A 22 6.71 4.00 -8.24
CA TYR A 22 5.84 5.18 -8.33
C TYR A 22 4.35 4.85 -8.17
N ALA A 23 3.93 3.62 -8.46
CA ALA A 23 2.53 3.25 -8.34
C ALA A 23 2.11 3.06 -6.86
N ILE A 24 3.05 2.69 -5.99
CA ILE A 24 2.83 2.56 -4.54
C ILE A 24 2.31 3.87 -3.93
N PRO A 25 3.04 5.01 -3.97
CA PRO A 25 2.57 6.24 -3.32
C PRO A 25 1.26 6.75 -3.94
N ILE A 26 1.03 6.55 -5.24
CA ILE A 26 -0.24 6.91 -5.89
C ILE A 26 -1.40 6.10 -5.32
N ALA A 27 -1.22 4.77 -5.19
CA ALA A 27 -2.25 3.89 -4.64
C ALA A 27 -2.53 4.19 -3.15
N VAL A 28 -1.46 4.42 -2.38
CA VAL A 28 -1.55 4.79 -0.96
C VAL A 28 -2.27 6.12 -0.78
N ALA A 29 -1.88 7.17 -1.53
CA ALA A 29 -2.48 8.50 -1.41
C ALA A 29 -3.99 8.46 -1.72
N LYS A 30 -4.38 7.82 -2.83
CA LYS A 30 -5.80 7.65 -3.19
C LYS A 30 -6.59 6.93 -2.12
N ARG A 31 -5.99 5.94 -1.46
CA ARG A 31 -6.66 5.21 -0.38
C ARG A 31 -6.74 6.02 0.90
N ALA A 32 -5.67 6.73 1.27
CA ALA A 32 -5.65 7.60 2.44
C ALA A 32 -6.70 8.71 2.31
N GLU A 33 -6.82 9.33 1.14
CA GLU A 33 -7.86 10.31 0.82
C GLU A 33 -9.27 9.72 1.01
N ALA A 34 -9.53 8.53 0.45
CA ALA A 34 -10.81 7.85 0.64
C ALA A 34 -11.10 7.57 2.12
N ILE A 35 -10.10 7.16 2.92
CA ILE A 35 -10.27 6.92 4.36
C ILE A 35 -10.66 8.20 5.10
N VAL A 36 -10.09 9.35 4.72
CA VAL A 36 -10.40 10.65 5.32
C VAL A 36 -11.82 11.10 4.96
N GLU A 37 -12.24 10.91 3.71
CA GLU A 37 -13.50 11.49 3.23
C GLU A 37 -14.74 10.63 3.50
N TYR A 38 -14.68 9.31 3.23
CA TYR A 38 -15.90 8.50 3.20
C TYR A 38 -15.73 7.01 3.48
N ALA A 39 -14.51 6.47 3.48
CA ALA A 39 -14.26 5.04 3.55
C ALA A 39 -13.77 4.62 4.93
N ARG A 40 -14.22 3.44 5.38
CA ARG A 40 -13.64 2.82 6.58
C ARG A 40 -12.35 2.07 6.23
N PRO A 41 -11.33 2.11 7.11
CA PRO A 41 -10.20 1.19 7.05
C PRO A 41 -10.65 -0.28 7.07
N PHE A 42 -9.95 -1.13 6.33
CA PHE A 42 -10.09 -2.59 6.36
C PHE A 42 -9.35 -3.21 7.54
N LEU A 43 -8.41 -2.47 8.14
CA LEU A 43 -7.60 -2.91 9.26
C LEU A 43 -7.46 -1.82 10.31
N THR A 44 -7.41 -2.26 11.56
CA THR A 44 -7.12 -1.40 12.70
C THR A 44 -5.63 -1.50 13.01
N VAL A 45 -4.94 -0.37 12.94
CA VAL A 45 -3.54 -0.24 13.37
C VAL A 45 -3.46 0.69 14.57
N PRO A 46 -2.43 0.56 15.43
CA PRO A 46 -2.24 1.46 16.57
C PRO A 46 -2.04 2.94 16.17
N ASP A 47 -1.67 3.17 14.92
CA ASP A 47 -1.45 4.48 14.35
C ASP A 47 -2.67 4.90 13.52
N GLU A 48 -3.31 6.00 13.90
CA GLU A 48 -4.51 6.52 13.23
C GLU A 48 -4.19 7.30 11.95
N ASN A 49 -2.92 7.47 11.59
CA ASN A 49 -2.54 8.16 10.36
C ASN A 49 -3.07 7.40 9.12
N PRO A 50 -3.96 8.01 8.30
CA PRO A 50 -4.57 7.37 7.14
C PRO A 50 -3.56 6.85 6.10
N VAL A 51 -2.40 7.51 5.99
CA VAL A 51 -1.32 7.08 5.08
C VAL A 51 -0.71 5.76 5.56
N ASN A 52 -0.48 5.63 6.87
CA ASN A 52 0.10 4.42 7.45
C ASN A 52 -0.89 3.24 7.42
N ILE A 53 -2.18 3.52 7.67
CA ILE A 53 -3.26 2.56 7.46
C ILE A 53 -3.26 2.06 6.00
N ALA A 54 -3.30 2.98 5.03
CA ALA A 54 -3.32 2.64 3.61
C ALA A 54 -2.08 1.85 3.16
N PHE A 55 -0.90 2.18 3.68
CA PHE A 55 0.33 1.40 3.43
C PHE A 55 0.19 -0.04 3.93
N LYS A 56 -0.33 -0.24 5.14
CA LYS A 56 -0.55 -1.58 5.69
C LYS A 56 -1.62 -2.35 4.96
N GLU A 57 -2.66 -1.67 4.48
CA GLU A 57 -3.69 -2.30 3.66
C GLU A 57 -3.10 -2.80 2.34
N LEU A 58 -2.20 -2.03 1.74
CA LEU A 58 -1.49 -2.43 0.53
C LEU A 58 -0.49 -3.55 0.81
N GLU A 59 0.24 -3.50 1.93
CA GLU A 59 1.22 -4.52 2.34
C GLU A 59 0.59 -5.91 2.47
N LEU A 60 -0.60 -5.95 3.08
CA LEU A 60 -1.34 -7.16 3.37
C LEU A 60 -2.29 -7.57 2.23
N GLY A 61 -2.35 -6.79 1.15
CA GLY A 61 -3.13 -7.10 -0.04
C GLY A 61 -4.64 -6.83 0.05
N TYR A 62 -5.09 -6.05 1.04
CA TYR A 62 -6.48 -5.58 1.14
C TYR A 62 -6.84 -4.61 0.01
N ILE A 63 -5.86 -3.82 -0.42
CA ILE A 63 -5.97 -2.96 -1.60
C ILE A 63 -4.93 -3.41 -2.64
N ARG A 64 -5.21 -3.12 -3.92
CA ARG A 64 -4.35 -3.50 -5.05
C ARG A 64 -4.06 -2.30 -5.94
N ILE A 65 -2.93 -2.34 -6.60
CA ILE A 65 -2.58 -1.36 -7.63
C ILE A 65 -3.37 -1.70 -8.89
N LYS A 66 -4.17 -0.74 -9.38
CA LYS A 66 -4.92 -0.89 -10.64
C LYS A 66 -3.95 -1.00 -11.82
N ASN A 67 -4.34 -1.76 -12.86
CA ASN A 67 -3.57 -1.97 -14.08
C ASN A 67 -2.19 -2.62 -13.85
N GLU A 68 -2.09 -3.48 -12.85
CA GLU A 68 -0.85 -4.19 -12.53
C GLU A 68 -0.27 -4.95 -13.73
N GLU A 69 -1.12 -5.50 -14.60
CA GLU A 69 -0.71 -6.22 -15.82
C GLU A 69 0.08 -5.33 -16.79
N ILE A 70 -0.33 -4.07 -16.95
CA ILE A 70 0.39 -3.09 -17.78
C ILE A 70 1.73 -2.76 -17.11
N LEU A 71 1.73 -2.57 -15.79
CA LEU A 71 2.94 -2.26 -15.03
C LEU A 71 3.98 -3.40 -15.12
N LYS A 72 3.55 -4.67 -15.15
CA LYS A 72 4.43 -5.82 -15.37
C LYS A 72 5.20 -5.73 -16.69
N ALA A 73 4.55 -5.25 -17.76
CA ALA A 73 5.18 -5.09 -19.06
C ALA A 73 6.24 -3.96 -19.08
N LEU A 74 6.13 -3.00 -18.15
CA LEU A 74 7.01 -1.84 -18.06
C LEU A 74 8.22 -2.05 -17.14
N ILE A 75 8.36 -3.24 -16.52
CA ILE A 75 9.53 -3.56 -15.70
C ILE A 75 10.76 -3.63 -16.63
N PRO A 76 11.77 -2.75 -16.46
CA PRO A 76 12.93 -2.75 -17.33
C PRO A 76 13.75 -4.02 -17.14
N LYS A 77 14.07 -4.70 -18.24
CA LYS A 77 15.01 -5.82 -18.26
C LYS A 77 16.44 -5.27 -18.30
N VAL A 78 16.92 -4.77 -17.17
CA VAL A 78 18.32 -4.35 -17.05
C VAL A 78 19.16 -5.60 -16.82
N LYS A 79 20.13 -5.85 -17.71
CA LYS A 79 21.15 -6.91 -17.54
C LYS A 79 22.28 -6.41 -16.65
#